data_AF-A0A4V0NF76-F1
#
_entry.id   AF-A0A4V0NF76-F1
#
_cell.length_a   1.000
_cell.length_b   1.000
_cell.length_c   1.000
_cell.angle_alpha   90.00
_cell.angle_beta   90.00
_cell.angle_gamma   90.00
#
_symmetry.space_group_name_H-M   'P 1'
#
loop_
_entity.id
_entity.type
_entity.pdbx_description
1 polymer ?
#
loop_
_entity_poly.entity_id
_entity_poly.type
_entity_poly.pdbx_seq_one_letter_code
_entity_poly.pdbx_strand_id
1 'polypeptide(L)'
;MSVAGPPGWISARVELQRRASQIVPWVGIAVHLVIGPAYAFAGLLAPPWAVATLWGIWIALLVMAIRARRSRPWLAAATPLISAALWLGLLTLGERLLGWTA
;
A
#
# COMPACT_ATOMS: atom_id res chain seq x y z
N MET A 1 30.58 -5.03 41.38
CA MET A 1 29.18 -5.50 41.28
C MET A 1 28.84 -5.64 39.79
N SER A 2 28.70 -6.86 39.28
CA SER A 2 28.35 -7.11 37.87
C SER A 2 26.83 -7.06 37.74
N VAL A 3 26.30 -6.08 37.02
CA VAL A 3 24.87 -6.01 36.69
C VAL A 3 24.62 -7.09 35.63
N ALA A 4 23.88 -8.13 35.98
CA ALA A 4 23.48 -9.17 35.02
C ALA A 4 22.75 -8.50 33.85
N GLY A 5 23.27 -8.70 32.63
CA GLY A 5 22.65 -8.20 31.42
C GLY A 5 21.23 -8.76 31.23
N PRO A 6 20.40 -8.10 30.41
CA PRO A 6 19.02 -8.53 30.21
C PRO A 6 18.94 -9.99 29.72
N PRO A 7 17.99 -10.79 30.23
CA PRO A 7 17.78 -12.17 29.81
C PRO A 7 17.78 -12.35 28.28
N GLY A 8 18.44 -13.40 27.77
CA GLY A 8 18.59 -13.63 26.32
C GLY A 8 17.28 -13.71 25.52
N TRP A 9 16.16 -14.06 26.17
CA TRP A 9 14.84 -14.07 25.54
C TRP A 9 14.29 -12.67 25.22
N ILE A 10 14.76 -11.62 25.90
CA ILE A 10 14.39 -10.22 25.61
C ILE A 10 15.06 -9.77 24.31
N SER A 11 16.37 -10.03 24.17
CA SER A 11 17.14 -9.72 22.97
C SER A 11 16.56 -10.41 21.73
N ALA A 12 16.13 -11.67 21.88
CA ALA A 12 15.47 -12.43 20.80
C ALA A 12 14.15 -11.79 20.35
N ARG A 13 13.29 -11.31 21.27
CA ARG A 13 12.04 -10.62 20.90
C ARG A 13 12.29 -9.28 20.21
N VAL A 14 13.27 -8.51 20.69
CA VAL A 14 13.63 -7.22 20.08
C VAL A 14 14.17 -7.41 18.66
N GLU A 15 15.00 -8.43 18.43
CA GLU A 15 15.51 -8.79 17.10
C GLU A 15 14.36 -9.21 16.15
N LEU A 16 13.42 -10.04 16.63
CA LEU A 16 12.24 -10.43 15.87
C LEU A 16 11.32 -9.25 15.54
N GLN A 17 11.08 -8.35 16.50
CA GLN A 17 10.32 -7.11 16.25
C GLN A 17 11.03 -6.21 15.24
N ARG A 18 12.36 -6.09 15.32
CA ARG A 18 13.14 -5.30 14.38
C ARG A 18 13.04 -5.87 12.96
N ARG A 19 13.15 -7.19 12.80
CA ARG A 19 12.99 -7.89 11.52
C ARG A 19 11.56 -7.76 10.98
N ALA A 20 10.54 -7.98 11.80
CA ALA A 20 9.15 -7.81 11.42
C ALA A 20 8.85 -6.38 10.96
N SER A 21 9.37 -5.38 11.67
CA SER A 21 9.21 -3.96 11.30
C SER A 21 9.87 -3.60 9.97
N GLN A 22 10.91 -4.33 9.56
CA GLN A 22 11.55 -4.15 8.25
C GLN A 22 10.82 -4.87 7.12
N ILE A 23 10.19 -6.02 7.38
CA ILE A 23 9.55 -6.84 6.34
C ILE A 23 8.15 -6.31 6.01
N VAL A 24 7.38 -5.86 7.00
CA VAL A 24 6.00 -5.38 6.83
C VAL A 24 5.83 -4.30 5.76
N PRO A 25 6.68 -3.25 5.67
CA PRO A 25 6.58 -2.23 4.63
C PRO A 25 6.82 -2.79 3.22
N TRP A 26 7.72 -3.77 3.09
CA TRP A 26 8.02 -4.39 1.79
C TRP A 26 6.88 -5.27 1.30
N VAL A 27 6.21 -5.98 2.22
CA VAL A 27 5.00 -6.75 1.88
C VAL A 27 3.90 -5.81 1.37
N GLY A 28 3.65 -4.69 2.05
CA GLY A 28 2.66 -3.69 1.60
C GLY A 28 2.96 -3.13 0.20
N ILE A 29 4.23 -2.82 -0.08
CA ILE A 29 4.68 -2.35 -1.40
C ILE A 29 4.51 -3.44 -2.47
N ALA A 30 4.88 -4.69 -2.17
CA ALA A 30 4.73 -5.81 -3.09
C ALA A 30 3.26 -6.08 -3.45
N VAL A 31 2.37 -6.07 -2.45
CA VAL A 31 0.93 -6.22 -2.67
C VAL A 31 0.38 -5.07 -3.51
N HIS A 32 0.79 -3.82 -3.24
CA HIS A 32 0.38 -2.66 -4.05
C HIS A 32 0.84 -2.75 -5.52
N LEU A 33 2.04 -3.30 -5.75
CA LEU A 33 2.56 -3.63 -7.08
C LEU A 33 1.73 -4.68 -7.80
N VAL A 34 1.37 -5.77 -7.12
CA VAL A 34 0.55 -6.87 -7.70
C VAL A 34 -0.87 -6.42 -8.04
N ILE A 35 -1.42 -5.44 -7.33
CA ILE A 35 -2.74 -4.86 -7.62
C ILE A 35 -2.69 -3.90 -8.82
N GLY A 36 -1.53 -3.31 -9.14
CA GLY A 36 -1.35 -2.37 -10.26
C GLY A 36 -1.90 -2.87 -11.61
N PRO A 37 -1.65 -4.12 -12.03
CA PRO A 37 -2.25 -4.70 -13.23
C PRO A 37 -3.78 -4.66 -13.29
N ALA A 38 -4.50 -4.70 -12.15
CA ALA A 38 -5.96 -4.56 -12.14
C ALA A 38 -6.42 -3.18 -12.63
N TYR A 39 -5.58 -2.15 -12.50
CA TYR A 39 -5.85 -0.82 -13.04
C TYR A 39 -5.75 -0.77 -14.57
N ALA A 40 -4.99 -1.69 -15.20
CA ALA A 40 -4.94 -1.78 -16.66
C ALA A 40 -6.27 -2.28 -17.25
N PHE A 41 -6.97 -3.19 -16.55
CA PHE A 41 -8.30 -3.65 -16.97
C PHE A 41 -9.39 -2.58 -16.83
N ALA A 42 -9.21 -1.56 -15.98
CA ALA A 42 -10.14 -0.44 -15.88
C ALA A 42 -10.28 0.34 -17.20
N GLY A 43 -9.31 0.26 -18.11
CA GLY A 43 -9.43 0.84 -19.45
C GLY A 43 -10.47 0.16 -20.35
N LEU A 44 -10.96 -1.02 -19.97
CA LEU A 44 -12.10 -1.67 -20.63
C LEU A 44 -13.44 -1.06 -20.18
N LEU A 45 -13.46 -0.41 -19.01
CA LEU A 45 -14.67 0.04 -18.33
C LEU A 45 -14.78 1.58 -18.27
N ALA A 46 -13.67 2.30 -18.44
CA ALA A 46 -13.57 3.73 -18.20
C ALA A 46 -12.80 4.49 -19.30
N PRO A 47 -13.07 5.80 -19.48
CA PRO A 47 -12.35 6.64 -20.45
C PRO A 47 -10.84 6.73 -20.18
N PRO A 48 -10.00 6.98 -21.21
CA PRO A 48 -8.54 7.04 -21.06
C PRO A 48 -8.04 8.04 -20.01
N TRP A 49 -8.72 9.17 -19.84
CA TRP A 49 -8.35 10.19 -18.84
C TRP A 49 -8.61 9.71 -17.40
N ALA A 50 -9.63 8.87 -17.19
CA ALA A 50 -9.95 8.30 -15.88
C ALA A 50 -8.91 7.24 -15.50
N VAL A 51 -8.52 6.41 -16.47
CA VAL A 51 -7.42 5.44 -16.34
C VAL A 51 -6.11 6.17 -16.02
N ALA A 52 -5.80 7.26 -16.72
CA ALA A 52 -4.61 8.07 -16.44
C ALA A 52 -4.62 8.66 -15.01
N THR A 53 -5.79 9.13 -14.55
CA THR A 53 -5.98 9.64 -13.18
C THR A 53 -5.75 8.53 -12.13
N LEU A 54 -6.32 7.34 -12.37
CA LEU A 54 -6.13 6.15 -11.55
C LEU A 54 -4.65 5.76 -11.45
N TRP A 55 -3.93 5.73 -12.57
CA TRP A 55 -2.48 5.50 -12.59
C TRP A 55 -1.70 6.57 -11.84
N GLY A 56 -2.08 7.85 -11.97
CA GLY A 56 -1.48 8.95 -11.22
C GLY A 56 -1.64 8.78 -9.71
N ILE A 57 -2.85 8.45 -9.25
CA ILE A 57 -3.14 8.16 -7.83
C ILE A 57 -2.33 6.95 -7.35
N TRP A 58 -2.28 5.89 -8.14
CA TRP A 58 -1.54 4.68 -7.80
C TRP A 58 -0.03 4.95 -7.63
N ILE A 59 0.56 5.73 -8.55
CA ILE A 59 1.98 6.14 -8.48
C ILE A 59 2.21 7.02 -7.25
N ALA A 60 1.34 7.99 -6.99
CA ALA A 60 1.46 8.87 -5.83
C ALA A 60 1.43 8.08 -4.52
N LEU A 61 0.53 7.10 -4.40
CA LEU A 61 0.45 6.19 -3.26
C LEU A 61 1.70 5.32 -3.11
N LEU A 62 2.26 4.82 -4.21
CA LEU A 62 3.51 4.06 -4.20
C LEU A 62 4.69 4.93 -3.72
N VAL A 63 4.83 6.14 -4.26
CA VAL A 63 5.86 7.10 -3.84
C VAL A 63 5.70 7.46 -2.36
N MET A 64 4.46 7.68 -1.91
CA MET A 64 4.18 7.97 -0.50
C MET A 64 4.53 6.78 0.40
N ALA A 65 4.20 5.55 0.01
CA ALA A 65 4.56 4.34 0.74
C ALA A 65 6.08 4.18 0.86
N ILE A 66 6.82 4.39 -0.23
CA ILE A 66 8.29 4.32 -0.25
C ILE A 66 8.90 5.41 0.63
N ARG A 67 8.37 6.64 0.60
CA ARG A 67 8.85 7.76 1.43
C ARG A 67 8.53 7.55 2.91
N ALA A 68 7.33 7.04 3.22
CA ALA A 68 6.85 6.84 4.58
C ALA A 68 7.40 5.56 5.24
N ARG A 69 8.01 4.62 4.47
CA ARG A 69 8.45 3.31 4.98
C ARG A 69 9.35 3.37 6.22
N ARG A 70 10.17 4.41 6.37
CA ARG A 70 11.12 4.56 7.49
C ARG A 70 10.56 5.33 8.67
N SER A 71 9.61 6.24 8.45
CA SER A 71 9.05 7.12 9.48
C SER A 71 7.69 6.63 10.00
N ARG A 72 6.90 5.95 9.16
CA ARG A 72 5.53 5.52 9.41
C ARG A 72 5.24 4.19 8.68
N PRO A 73 5.75 3.05 9.17
CA PRO A 73 5.61 1.75 8.51
C PRO A 73 4.15 1.29 8.35
N TRP A 74 3.24 1.76 9.22
CA TRP A 74 1.81 1.50 9.12
C TRP A 74 1.17 2.12 7.86
N LEU A 75 1.67 3.27 7.38
CA LEU A 75 1.16 3.89 6.16
C LEU A 75 1.43 3.02 4.95
N ALA A 76 2.64 2.44 4.85
CA ALA A 76 3.00 1.53 3.76
C ALA A 76 2.15 0.24 3.77
N ALA A 77 1.74 -0.23 4.94
CA ALA A 77 0.83 -1.37 5.08
C ALA A 77 -0.63 -1.03 4.71
N ALA A 78 -1.07 0.20 4.96
CA ALA A 78 -2.43 0.67 4.62
C ALA A 78 -2.58 1.08 3.14
N THR A 79 -1.48 1.43 2.46
CA THR A 79 -1.46 1.82 1.04
C THR A 79 -2.29 0.93 0.11
N PRO A 80 -2.14 -0.41 0.11
CA PRO A 80 -2.92 -1.27 -0.77
C PRO A 80 -4.44 -1.21 -0.51
N LEU A 81 -4.88 -1.06 0.76
CA LEU A 81 -6.29 -0.90 1.08
C LEU A 81 -6.84 0.44 0.57
N ILE A 82 -6.08 1.52 0.75
CA ILE A 82 -6.46 2.86 0.26
C ILE A 82 -6.57 2.84 -1.27
N SER A 83 -5.62 2.19 -1.93
CA SER A 83 -5.60 2.00 -3.38
C SER A 83 -6.84 1.25 -3.88
N ALA A 84 -7.21 0.14 -3.23
CA ALA A 84 -8.39 -0.63 -3.61
C ALA A 84 -9.70 0.16 -3.39
N ALA A 85 -9.79 0.89 -2.27
CA ALA A 85 -10.95 1.72 -1.97
C ALA A 85 -11.13 2.87 -2.99
N LEU A 86 -10.04 3.53 -3.39
CA LEU A 86 -10.07 4.57 -4.41
C LEU A 86 -10.45 4.02 -5.79
N TRP A 87 -9.96 2.83 -6.14
CA TRP A 87 -10.31 2.16 -7.39
C TRP A 87 -11.83 1.87 -7.45
N LEU A 88 -12.36 1.19 -6.43
CA LEU A 88 -13.79 0.89 -6.35
C LEU A 88 -14.64 2.15 -6.33
N GLY A 89 -14.27 3.13 -5.49
CA GLY A 89 -15.00 4.38 -5.36
C GLY A 89 -15.06 5.16 -6.68
N LEU A 90 -13.96 5.24 -7.42
CA LEU A 90 -13.94 5.96 -8.70
C LEU A 90 -14.77 5.25 -9.78
N LEU A 91 -14.70 3.91 -9.84
CA LEU A 91 -15.51 3.15 -10.80
C LEU A 91 -17.01 3.29 -10.50
N THR A 92 -17.43 3.10 -9.25
CA THR A 92 -18.84 3.27 -8.85
C THR A 92 -19.33 4.70 -9.06
N LEU A 93 -18.48 5.70 -8.79
CA LEU A 93 -18.85 7.10 -9.02
C LEU A 93 -18.94 7.43 -10.51
N GLY A 94 -18.05 6.87 -11.32
CA GLY A 94 -18.07 7.00 -12.78
C GLY A 94 -19.28 6.32 -13.41
N GLU A 95 -19.66 5.14 -12.94
CA GLU A 95 -20.90 4.46 -13.35
C GLU A 95 -22.13 5.33 -13.03
N ARG A 96 -22.24 5.80 -11.79
CA ARG A 96 -23.42 6.53 -11.31
C ARG A 96 -23.55 7.96 -11.83
N LEU A 97 -22.44 8.69 -11.97
CA LEU A 97 -22.45 10.11 -12.33
C LEU A 97 -22.12 10.37 -13.80
N LEU A 98 -21.33 9.49 -14.43
CA LEU A 98 -20.77 9.71 -15.77
C LEU A 98 -21.23 8.64 -16.77
N GLY A 99 -22.03 7.65 -16.34
CA GLY A 99 -22.57 6.59 -17.20
C GLY A 99 -21.51 5.62 -17.71
N TRP A 100 -20.41 5.43 -16.99
CA TRP A 100 -19.39 4.44 -17.36
C TRP A 100 -19.92 3.02 -17.19
N THR A 101 -19.48 2.10 -18.04
CA THR A 101 -19.92 0.69 -18.02
C THR A 101 -19.10 -0.14 -17.04
N ALA A 102 -18.91 0.34 -15.81
CA ALA A 102 -18.13 -0.34 -14.78
C ALA A 102 -18.73 -1.67 -14.32
#